data_AF-A0A2T0SPM2-F1
#
_entry.id   AF-A0A2T0SPM2-F1
#
_cell.length_a   1.000
_cell.length_b   1.000
_cell.length_c   1.000
_cell.angle_alpha   90.00
_cell.angle_beta   90.00
_cell.angle_gamma   90.00
#
_symmetry.space_group_name_H-M   'P 1'
#
loop_
_entity.id
_entity.type
_entity.pdbx_description
1 polymer ?
#
loop_
_entity_poly.entity_id
_entity_poly.type
_entity_poly.pdbx_seq_one_letter_code
_entity_poly.pdbx_strand_id
1 'polypeptide(L)'
;MANVEDQGLGADVVHPDAAPFDGWSWREPTHGEHFRRCSFCGSVNPDDLLAEPFWTAKWADQKYGWPHKFYVDIPNREPEALFVVSATTTERPPEGTSGWVAWADLTPDQLAAATLHGYNRGDYRPTFLIFGTRANHFGKFYSVHLSAPALAESVRQAIERQSGIAFEFLPNGRVSWRSA
;
A
#
# COMPACT_ATOMS: atom_id res chain seq x y z
N MET A 1 -7.26 35.24 -19.56
CA MET A 1 -6.09 34.39 -19.29
C MET A 1 -5.45 34.96 -18.03
N ALA A 2 -5.75 34.36 -16.88
CA ALA A 2 -5.23 34.83 -15.60
C ALA A 2 -3.85 34.19 -15.37
N ASN A 3 -2.85 35.04 -15.13
CA ASN A 3 -1.53 34.61 -14.66
C ASN A 3 -1.73 33.90 -13.32
N VAL A 4 -1.48 32.59 -13.29
CA VAL A 4 -1.28 31.88 -12.03
C VAL A 4 0.09 32.33 -11.53
N GLU A 5 0.08 33.17 -10.49
CA GLU A 5 1.28 33.53 -9.76
C GLU A 5 1.94 32.25 -9.24
N ASP A 6 3.18 32.06 -9.68
CA ASP A 6 4.14 31.12 -9.15
C ASP A 6 4.36 31.45 -7.66
N GLN A 7 3.55 30.84 -6.80
CA GLN A 7 3.80 30.87 -5.37
C GLN A 7 5.08 30.08 -5.13
N GLY A 8 6.20 30.80 -5.01
CA GLY A 8 7.52 30.28 -4.75
C GLY A 8 7.57 29.32 -3.57
N LEU A 9 7.20 28.06 -3.82
CA LEU A 9 7.39 26.90 -2.97
C LEU A 9 8.77 26.27 -3.20
N GLY A 10 9.72 27.07 -3.70
CA GLY A 10 11.14 26.73 -3.88
C GLY A 10 11.94 26.75 -2.58
N ALA A 11 11.36 26.30 -1.47
CA ALA A 11 12.05 26.23 -0.19
C ALA A 11 11.81 24.86 0.44
N ASP A 12 12.77 23.96 0.25
CA ASP A 12 13.25 22.99 1.25
C ASP A 12 12.23 22.64 2.35
N VAL A 13 11.15 21.93 2.00
CA VAL A 13 10.26 21.36 3.03
C VAL A 13 10.90 20.06 3.50
N VAL A 14 11.86 20.25 4.41
CA VAL A 14 12.69 19.18 4.92
C VAL A 14 11.96 18.54 6.10
N HIS A 15 11.38 17.33 5.94
CA HIS A 15 10.58 16.65 6.97
C HIS A 15 11.39 16.45 8.29
N PRO A 16 11.02 17.10 9.42
CA PRO A 16 11.88 17.13 10.61
C PRO A 16 11.90 15.86 11.48
N ASP A 17 10.95 14.94 11.33
CA ASP A 17 10.65 13.97 12.42
C ASP A 17 10.74 12.47 12.09
N ALA A 18 11.42 12.06 11.01
CA ALA A 18 11.71 10.64 10.86
C ALA A 18 12.98 10.30 11.65
N ALA A 19 12.83 9.81 12.90
CA ALA A 19 13.91 9.07 13.54
C ALA A 19 14.39 7.99 12.54
N PRO A 20 15.69 7.93 12.22
CA PRO A 20 16.19 7.19 11.07
C PRO A 20 15.99 5.71 11.31
N PHE A 21 14.95 5.15 10.70
CA PHE A 21 14.78 3.73 10.44
C PHE A 21 14.90 2.74 11.62
N ASP A 22 14.93 3.19 12.87
CA ASP A 22 15.00 2.30 14.03
C ASP A 22 13.63 1.71 14.34
N GLY A 23 13.58 0.39 14.52
CA GLY A 23 12.41 -0.31 15.08
C GLY A 23 11.30 -0.72 14.10
N TRP A 24 11.46 -0.52 12.79
CA TRP A 24 10.56 -1.09 11.79
C TRP A 24 11.22 -2.27 11.05
N SER A 25 10.40 -3.10 10.42
CA SER A 25 10.82 -4.28 9.69
C SER A 25 9.94 -4.49 8.47
N TRP A 26 10.42 -5.24 7.49
CA TRP A 26 9.58 -5.73 6.39
C TRP A 26 8.87 -6.99 6.86
N ARG A 27 7.55 -6.91 7.02
CA ARG A 27 6.71 -8.06 7.33
C ARG A 27 6.54 -8.90 6.08
N GLU A 28 6.63 -10.21 6.25
CA GLU A 28 6.33 -11.17 5.19
C GLU A 28 4.93 -10.95 4.61
N PRO A 29 4.71 -11.32 3.33
CA PRO A 29 3.42 -11.15 2.69
C PRO A 29 2.31 -11.85 3.48
N THR A 30 1.13 -11.24 3.48
CA THR A 30 -0.07 -11.78 4.13
C THR A 30 -1.25 -11.68 3.19
N HIS A 31 -2.35 -12.38 3.47
CA HIS A 31 -3.62 -12.14 2.77
C HIS A 31 -3.54 -12.35 1.25
N GLY A 32 -2.75 -13.34 0.82
CA GLY A 32 -2.52 -13.68 -0.59
C GLY A 32 -1.61 -12.70 -1.34
N GLU A 33 -0.98 -11.74 -0.66
CA GLU A 33 0.01 -10.85 -1.26
C GLU A 33 1.31 -11.60 -1.55
N HIS A 34 2.09 -11.10 -2.51
CA HIS A 34 3.45 -11.60 -2.83
C HIS A 34 4.54 -10.56 -2.60
N PHE A 35 4.24 -9.51 -1.84
CA PHE A 35 5.15 -8.44 -1.48
C PHE A 35 5.11 -8.16 0.02
N ARG A 36 6.23 -7.70 0.56
CA ARG A 36 6.40 -7.36 1.97
C ARG A 36 5.87 -5.97 2.25
N ARG A 37 5.49 -5.75 3.51
CA ARG A 37 4.98 -4.46 4.00
C ARG A 37 5.78 -3.94 5.19
N CYS A 38 6.03 -2.65 5.24
CA CYS A 38 6.65 -2.00 6.39
C CYS A 38 5.76 -2.21 7.63
N SER A 39 6.33 -2.69 8.73
CA SER A 39 5.62 -2.98 9.97
C SER A 39 5.04 -1.73 10.65
N PHE A 40 5.60 -0.56 10.35
CA PHE A 40 5.18 0.72 10.92
C PHE A 40 4.07 1.38 10.10
N CYS A 41 4.33 1.66 8.82
CA CYS A 41 3.41 2.46 7.99
C CYS A 41 2.61 1.63 6.98
N GLY A 42 2.93 0.34 6.79
CA GLY A 42 2.27 -0.52 5.78
C GLY A 42 2.69 -0.25 4.33
N SER A 43 3.75 0.53 4.11
CA SER A 43 4.34 0.75 2.77
C SER A 43 4.74 -0.56 2.14
N VAL A 44 4.52 -0.72 0.84
CA VAL A 44 5.12 -1.83 0.06
C VAL A 44 6.64 -1.69 0.09
N ASN A 45 7.34 -2.82 0.20
CA ASN A 45 8.79 -2.87 0.12
C ASN A 45 9.28 -2.44 -1.30
N PRO A 46 10.27 -1.53 -1.39
CA PRO A 46 10.77 -1.02 -2.68
C PRO A 46 11.44 -2.08 -3.56
N ASP A 47 12.14 -3.06 -2.98
CA ASP A 47 12.74 -4.17 -3.72
C ASP A 47 11.65 -5.08 -4.32
N ASP A 48 10.54 -5.27 -3.61
CA ASP A 48 9.42 -6.07 -4.11
C ASP A 48 8.67 -5.34 -5.24
N LEU A 49 8.59 -4.00 -5.18
CA LEU A 49 8.11 -3.20 -6.32
C LEU A 49 9.06 -3.27 -7.51
N LEU A 50 10.38 -3.27 -7.29
CA LEU A 50 11.34 -3.48 -8.38
C LEU A 50 11.18 -4.86 -9.03
N ALA A 51 10.92 -5.89 -8.22
CA ALA A 51 10.70 -7.25 -8.70
C ALA A 51 9.36 -7.45 -9.43
N GLU A 52 8.43 -6.49 -9.32
CA GLU A 52 7.14 -6.52 -9.99
C GLU A 52 7.16 -5.64 -11.26
N PRO A 53 7.20 -6.21 -12.47
CA PRO A 53 7.36 -5.41 -13.69
C PRO A 53 6.10 -4.63 -14.11
N PHE A 54 4.92 -4.98 -13.60
CA PHE A 54 3.64 -4.47 -14.12
C PHE A 54 2.82 -3.65 -13.11
N TRP A 55 3.39 -3.25 -11.97
CA TRP A 55 2.66 -2.37 -11.06
C TRP A 55 2.50 -0.97 -11.64
N THR A 56 1.47 -0.24 -11.22
CA THR A 56 1.23 1.15 -11.64
C THR A 56 1.03 2.07 -10.45
N ALA A 57 1.56 3.29 -10.51
CA ALA A 57 1.19 4.36 -9.58
C ALA A 57 -0.15 4.98 -10.02
N LYS A 58 -1.09 5.17 -9.10
CA LYS A 58 -2.40 5.77 -9.41
C LYS A 58 -2.51 7.23 -9.01
N TRP A 59 -2.06 7.56 -7.80
CA TRP A 59 -2.15 8.91 -7.25
C TRP A 59 -1.19 9.06 -6.08
N ALA A 60 -0.72 10.29 -5.84
CA ALA A 60 0.09 10.63 -4.68
C ALA A 60 -0.63 11.61 -3.76
N ASP A 61 -0.78 11.21 -2.50
CA ASP A 61 -1.19 12.08 -1.41
C ASP A 61 -0.07 13.07 -1.11
N GLN A 62 -0.40 14.35 -1.22
CA GLN A 62 0.54 15.42 -0.98
C GLN A 62 0.47 15.87 0.48
N LYS A 63 1.62 15.93 1.14
CA LYS A 63 1.75 16.55 2.46
C LYS A 63 2.75 17.69 2.35
N TYR A 64 2.33 18.87 2.81
CA TYR A 64 3.12 20.11 2.71
C TYR A 64 3.53 20.50 1.29
N GLY A 65 2.74 20.08 0.29
CA GLY A 65 3.06 20.27 -1.12
C GLY A 65 3.96 19.20 -1.73
N TRP A 66 4.18 18.05 -1.08
CA TRP A 66 5.10 16.99 -1.53
C TRP A 66 4.43 15.61 -1.57
N PRO A 67 4.67 14.76 -2.60
CA PRO A 67 4.24 13.36 -2.64
C PRO A 67 4.89 12.58 -1.51
N HIS A 68 4.15 12.43 -0.42
CA HIS A 68 4.65 11.71 0.74
C HIS A 68 4.24 10.23 0.72
N LYS A 69 3.18 9.92 -0.04
CA LYS A 69 2.59 8.59 -0.19
C LYS A 69 1.96 8.50 -1.57
N PHE A 70 2.20 7.44 -2.32
CA PHE A 70 1.42 7.13 -3.51
C PHE A 70 0.81 5.75 -3.44
N TYR A 71 -0.33 5.59 -4.13
CA TYR A 71 -1.04 4.32 -4.23
C TYR A 71 -0.52 3.54 -5.41
N VAL A 72 -0.29 2.24 -5.19
CA VAL A 72 0.22 1.33 -6.20
C VAL A 72 -0.79 0.21 -6.43
N ASP A 73 -1.08 -0.06 -7.69
CA ASP A 73 -1.79 -1.26 -8.11
C ASP A 73 -0.75 -2.30 -8.49
N ILE A 74 -0.75 -3.43 -7.80
CA ILE A 74 0.19 -4.54 -7.99
C ILE A 74 -0.61 -5.74 -8.52
N PRO A 75 -0.28 -6.32 -9.68
CA PRO A 75 -1.02 -7.46 -10.23
C PRO A 75 -1.13 -8.60 -9.24
N ASN A 76 -2.34 -9.14 -9.04
CA ASN A 76 -2.54 -10.32 -8.22
C ASN A 76 -2.09 -11.56 -9.02
N ARG A 77 -1.23 -12.40 -8.42
CA ARG A 77 -0.78 -13.66 -9.04
C ARG A 77 -1.89 -14.70 -9.14
N GLU A 78 -2.93 -14.57 -8.32
CA GLU A 78 -4.09 -15.45 -8.27
C GLU A 78 -5.39 -14.60 -8.35
N PRO A 79 -5.68 -13.98 -9.51
CA PRO A 79 -6.76 -12.99 -9.62
C PRO A 79 -8.16 -13.59 -9.38
N GLU A 80 -8.32 -14.88 -9.63
CA GLU A 80 -9.58 -15.63 -9.43
C GLU A 80 -9.73 -16.19 -8.01
N ALA A 81 -8.69 -16.10 -7.16
CA ALA A 81 -8.78 -16.56 -5.78
C ALA A 81 -9.76 -15.67 -4.99
N LEU A 82 -10.57 -16.32 -4.17
CA LEU A 82 -11.48 -15.62 -3.28
C LEU A 82 -10.70 -14.80 -2.25
N PHE A 83 -11.11 -13.56 -2.03
CA PHE A 83 -10.64 -12.72 -0.95
C PHE A 83 -11.81 -12.16 -0.14
N VAL A 84 -11.58 -11.88 1.14
CA VAL A 84 -12.57 -11.20 1.98
C VAL A 84 -12.55 -9.71 1.65
N VAL A 85 -13.65 -9.21 1.09
CA VAL A 85 -13.87 -7.80 0.76
C VAL A 85 -14.25 -7.01 2.01
N SER A 86 -15.11 -7.59 2.84
CA SER A 86 -15.65 -6.95 4.04
C SER A 86 -16.06 -7.97 5.09
N ALA A 87 -16.11 -7.54 6.34
CA ALA A 87 -16.50 -8.34 7.48
C ALA A 87 -17.27 -7.48 8.49
N THR A 88 -18.25 -8.05 9.17
CA THR A 88 -18.99 -7.39 10.24
C THR A 88 -19.31 -8.37 11.36
N THR A 89 -19.33 -7.86 12.60
CA THR A 89 -19.76 -8.59 13.81
C THR A 89 -21.20 -8.26 14.19
N THR A 90 -21.92 -7.48 13.38
CA THR A 90 -23.33 -7.15 13.64
C THR A 90 -24.21 -8.41 13.59
N GLU A 91 -25.29 -8.43 14.36
CA GLU A 91 -26.23 -9.55 14.42
C GLU A 91 -26.99 -9.77 13.10
N ARG A 92 -27.06 -8.73 12.27
CA ARG A 92 -27.69 -8.76 10.94
C ARG A 92 -26.75 -8.13 9.92
N PRO A 93 -26.76 -8.61 8.66
CA PRO A 93 -26.04 -7.93 7.60
C PRO A 93 -26.68 -6.53 7.38
N PRO A 94 -25.88 -5.51 7.04
CA PRO A 94 -26.41 -4.21 6.63
C PRO A 94 -27.49 -4.34 5.55
N GLU A 95 -28.65 -3.71 5.77
CA GLU A 95 -29.75 -3.73 4.81
C GLU A 95 -29.31 -3.14 3.46
N GLY A 96 -29.84 -3.69 2.36
CA GLY A 96 -29.57 -3.19 1.00
C GLY A 96 -28.23 -3.62 0.40
N THR A 97 -27.43 -4.44 1.10
CA THR A 97 -26.18 -5.00 0.55
C THR A 97 -26.34 -6.48 0.24
N SER A 98 -26.30 -6.85 -1.05
CA SER A 98 -26.24 -8.25 -1.49
C SER A 98 -24.83 -8.81 -1.27
N GLY A 99 -24.72 -10.11 -0.94
CA GLY A 99 -23.44 -10.83 -0.93
C GLY A 99 -22.83 -11.12 0.44
N TRP A 100 -23.52 -10.79 1.54
CA TRP A 100 -23.12 -11.26 2.86
C TRP A 100 -23.38 -12.75 3.02
N VAL A 101 -22.37 -13.47 3.49
CA VAL A 101 -22.45 -14.88 3.87
C VAL A 101 -22.22 -14.95 5.38
N ALA A 102 -23.14 -15.56 6.11
CA ALA A 102 -22.95 -15.79 7.53
C ALA A 102 -21.77 -16.74 7.73
N TRP A 103 -21.01 -16.55 8.81
CA TRP A 103 -19.87 -17.41 9.09
C TRP A 103 -20.27 -18.89 9.15
N ALA A 104 -21.43 -19.19 9.76
CA ALA A 104 -21.92 -20.57 9.90
C ALA A 104 -22.18 -21.25 8.54
N ASP A 105 -22.36 -20.46 7.48
CA ASP A 105 -22.77 -20.91 6.14
C ASP A 105 -21.62 -20.83 5.12
N LEU A 106 -20.37 -20.59 5.55
CA LEU A 106 -19.23 -20.54 4.64
C LEU A 106 -19.00 -21.91 3.99
N THR A 107 -18.82 -21.90 2.68
CA THR A 107 -18.27 -23.05 1.93
C THR A 107 -16.80 -23.31 2.33
N PRO A 108 -16.24 -24.49 2.04
CA PRO A 108 -14.83 -24.79 2.32
C PRO A 108 -13.86 -23.75 1.74
N ASP A 109 -14.06 -23.30 0.50
CA ASP A 109 -13.19 -22.31 -0.16
C ASP A 109 -13.29 -20.93 0.50
N GLN A 110 -14.50 -20.52 0.90
CA GLN A 110 -14.71 -19.28 1.64
C GLN A 110 -14.10 -19.33 3.04
N LEU A 111 -14.18 -20.47 3.72
CA LEU A 111 -13.54 -20.66 5.02
C LEU A 111 -12.02 -20.63 4.90
N ALA A 112 -11.45 -21.23 3.85
CA ALA A 112 -10.03 -21.17 3.55
C ALA A 112 -9.57 -19.72 3.30
N ALA A 113 -10.31 -18.97 2.46
CA ALA A 113 -10.05 -17.55 2.23
C ALA A 113 -10.15 -16.74 3.52
N ALA A 114 -11.22 -16.88 4.31
CA ALA A 114 -11.38 -16.17 5.58
C ALA A 114 -10.23 -16.46 6.56
N THR A 115 -9.77 -17.72 6.62
CA THR A 115 -8.65 -18.15 7.46
C THR A 115 -7.32 -17.54 6.99
N LEU A 116 -7.05 -17.57 5.69
CA LEU A 116 -5.87 -16.94 5.08
C LEU A 116 -5.83 -15.42 5.39
N HIS A 117 -7.00 -14.78 5.39
CA HIS A 117 -7.17 -13.37 5.71
C HIS A 117 -7.21 -13.04 7.21
N GLY A 118 -6.97 -14.03 8.07
CA GLY A 118 -6.84 -13.83 9.52
C GLY A 118 -8.17 -13.67 10.28
N TYR A 119 -9.32 -13.87 9.64
CA TYR A 119 -10.64 -13.76 10.28
C TYR A 119 -11.00 -14.93 11.21
N ASN A 120 -10.09 -15.89 11.36
CA ASN A 120 -10.21 -17.03 12.27
C ASN A 120 -9.07 -17.06 13.31
N ARG A 121 -8.49 -15.90 13.65
CA ARG A 121 -7.36 -15.81 14.59
C ARG A 121 -7.81 -15.20 15.93
N GLY A 122 -7.56 -15.92 17.01
CA GLY A 122 -7.87 -15.51 18.37
C GLY A 122 -9.39 -15.45 18.62
N ASP A 123 -9.83 -14.45 19.38
CA ASP A 123 -11.23 -14.29 19.77
C ASP A 123 -12.07 -13.50 18.75
N TYR A 124 -11.45 -13.02 17.68
CA TYR A 124 -12.16 -12.27 16.65
C TYR A 124 -12.71 -13.22 15.58
N ARG A 125 -14.04 -13.27 15.48
CA ARG A 125 -14.78 -13.98 14.43
C ARG A 125 -15.92 -13.10 13.94
N PRO A 126 -15.95 -12.68 12.66
CA PRO A 126 -17.07 -11.92 12.14
C PRO A 126 -18.32 -12.79 12.02
N THR A 127 -19.48 -12.17 12.15
CA THR A 127 -20.79 -12.81 11.96
C THR A 127 -21.07 -13.00 10.47
N PHE A 128 -20.72 -11.99 9.66
CA PHE A 128 -20.91 -12.01 8.21
C PHE A 128 -19.66 -11.55 7.47
N LEU A 129 -19.47 -12.11 6.28
CA LEU A 129 -18.36 -11.81 5.37
C LEU A 129 -18.90 -11.52 3.96
N ILE A 130 -18.22 -10.65 3.22
CA ILE A 130 -18.38 -10.49 1.77
C ILE A 130 -17.12 -11.03 1.11
N PHE A 131 -17.30 -11.84 0.07
CA PHE A 131 -16.22 -12.36 -0.76
C PHE A 131 -16.23 -11.74 -2.14
N GLY A 132 -15.06 -11.69 -2.77
CA GLY A 132 -14.90 -11.28 -4.16
C GLY A 132 -13.60 -11.83 -4.74
N THR A 133 -13.28 -11.37 -5.95
CA THR A 133 -12.01 -11.60 -6.63
C THR A 133 -11.37 -10.25 -6.96
N ARG A 134 -10.04 -10.22 -7.10
CA ARG A 134 -9.32 -8.97 -7.39
C ARG A 134 -8.20 -9.21 -8.37
N ALA A 135 -8.21 -8.47 -9.48
CA ALA A 135 -7.13 -8.51 -10.46
C ALA A 135 -5.82 -7.90 -9.93
N ASN A 136 -5.92 -6.98 -8.95
CA ASN A 136 -4.77 -6.30 -8.36
C ASN A 136 -4.87 -6.27 -6.83
N HIS A 137 -3.72 -6.31 -6.17
CA HIS A 137 -3.56 -5.83 -4.81
C HIS A 137 -3.41 -4.31 -4.81
N PHE A 138 -4.06 -3.67 -3.83
CA PHE A 138 -3.87 -2.26 -3.56
C PHE A 138 -2.78 -2.09 -2.48
N GLY A 139 -1.74 -1.36 -2.86
CA GLY A 139 -0.65 -0.98 -1.98
C GLY A 139 -0.58 0.53 -1.80
N LYS A 140 0.21 0.93 -0.81
CA LYS A 140 0.68 2.31 -0.68
C LYS A 140 2.19 2.28 -0.55
N PHE A 141 2.85 3.30 -1.04
CA PHE A 141 4.29 3.46 -0.95
C PHE A 141 4.61 4.85 -0.39
N TYR A 142 5.41 4.93 0.66
CA TYR A 142 5.88 6.21 1.21
C TYR A 142 7.29 6.51 0.71
N SER A 143 7.48 7.70 0.13
CA SER A 143 8.76 8.14 -0.47
C SER A 143 9.92 8.15 0.52
N VAL A 144 9.65 8.29 1.83
CA VAL A 144 10.67 8.18 2.89
C VAL A 144 11.44 6.86 2.83
N HIS A 145 10.83 5.76 2.38
CA HIS A 145 11.53 4.48 2.25
C HIS A 145 12.64 4.50 1.19
N LEU A 146 12.62 5.45 0.26
CA LEU A 146 13.70 5.63 -0.71
C LEU A 146 14.98 6.16 -0.06
N SER A 147 14.90 6.83 1.09
CA SER A 147 16.08 7.30 1.83
C SER A 147 16.76 6.23 2.68
N ALA A 148 16.26 4.99 2.71
CA ALA A 148 16.91 3.92 3.47
C ALA A 148 18.37 3.74 3.01
N PRO A 149 19.36 3.78 3.92
CA PRO A 149 20.78 3.72 3.54
C PRO A 149 21.18 2.45 2.78
N ALA A 150 20.50 1.34 3.07
CA ALA A 150 20.75 0.04 2.44
C ALA A 150 20.05 -0.12 1.07
N LEU A 151 19.22 0.84 0.65
CA LEU A 151 18.48 0.73 -0.61
C LEU A 151 19.41 0.99 -1.79
N ALA A 152 19.46 0.04 -2.72
CA ALA A 152 20.27 0.19 -3.93
C ALA A 152 19.76 1.32 -4.82
N GLU A 153 20.67 2.03 -5.46
CA GLU A 153 20.35 3.13 -6.38
C GLU A 153 19.50 2.68 -7.57
N SER A 154 19.72 1.45 -8.06
CA SER A 154 18.90 0.86 -9.13
C SER A 154 17.42 0.71 -8.76
N VAL A 155 17.11 0.48 -7.48
CA VAL A 155 15.74 0.38 -6.98
C VAL A 155 15.07 1.76 -7.02
N ARG A 156 15.78 2.82 -6.60
CA ARG A 156 15.29 4.20 -6.65
C ARG A 156 14.95 4.61 -8.08
N GLN A 157 15.88 4.38 -9.01
CA GLN A 157 15.70 4.69 -10.43
C GLN A 157 14.55 3.91 -11.07
N ALA A 158 14.34 2.65 -10.66
CA ALA A 158 13.22 1.86 -11.15
C ALA A 158 11.87 2.41 -10.65
N ILE A 159 11.80 2.81 -9.39
CA ILE A 159 10.60 3.42 -8.82
C ILE A 159 10.31 4.76 -9.50
N GLU A 160 11.32 5.60 -9.74
CA GLU A 160 11.14 6.85 -10.52
C GLU A 160 10.53 6.57 -11.89
N ARG A 161 11.16 5.67 -12.66
CA ARG A 161 10.72 5.31 -14.01
C ARG A 161 9.30 4.76 -14.03
N GLN A 162 8.95 3.88 -13.11
CA GLN A 162 7.64 3.20 -13.10
C GLN A 162 6.53 4.10 -12.54
N SER A 163 6.84 4.94 -11.54
CA SER A 163 5.87 5.88 -10.97
C SER A 163 5.69 7.15 -11.82
N GLY A 164 6.67 7.49 -12.65
CA GLY A 164 6.74 8.77 -13.34
C GLY A 164 7.07 9.95 -12.41
N ILE A 165 7.49 9.68 -11.17
CA ILE A 165 7.87 10.71 -10.19
C ILE A 165 9.39 10.77 -10.11
N ALA A 166 9.98 11.92 -10.40
CA ALA A 166 11.41 12.15 -10.18
C ALA A 166 11.65 12.56 -8.73
N PHE A 167 12.60 11.90 -8.07
CA PHE A 167 13.04 12.20 -6.71
C PHE A 167 14.41 12.91 -6.73
N GLU A 168 14.74 13.55 -5.62
CA GLU A 168 16.05 14.11 -5.33
C GLU A 168 16.48 13.64 -3.94
N PHE A 169 17.71 13.14 -3.81
CA PHE A 169 18.23 12.61 -2.54
C PHE A 169 19.19 13.59 -1.92
N LEU A 170 18.78 14.20 -0.81
CA LEU A 170 19.52 15.26 -0.16
C LEU A 170 20.65 14.68 0.72
N PRO A 171 21.78 15.41 0.90
CA PRO A 171 22.92 14.94 1.71
C PRO A 171 22.58 14.59 3.17
N ASN A 172 21.50 15.14 3.70
CA ASN A 172 20.99 14.86 5.05
C ASN A 172 20.15 13.57 5.14
N GLY A 173 20.13 12.76 4.08
CA GLY A 173 19.38 11.50 4.03
C GLY A 173 17.88 11.70 3.83
N ARG A 174 17.43 12.86 3.32
CA ARG A 174 16.00 13.12 3.04
C ARG A 174 15.71 13.01 1.55
N VAL A 175 14.44 12.78 1.22
CA VAL A 175 13.97 12.65 -0.16
C VAL A 175 13.11 13.85 -0.53
N SER A 176 13.45 14.44 -1.67
CA SER A 176 12.78 15.51 -2.37
C SER A 176 12.19 14.99 -3.70
N TRP A 177 11.47 15.81 -4.47
CA TRP A 177 10.87 15.56 -5.78
C TRP A 177 11.33 16.65 -6.72
N ARG A 178 11.40 16.31 -8.00
CA ARG A 178 11.66 17.28 -9.06
C ARG A 178 10.36 17.45 -9.83
N SER A 179 9.95 18.69 -10.07
CA SER A 179 8.92 18.98 -11.06
C SER A 179 9.42 18.49 -12.42
N ALA A 180 8.60 17.69 -13.09
CA ALA A 180 8.86 17.24 -14.45
C ALA A 180 8.79 18.40 -15.45
#